data_AF-A0A818Q7V3-F1
#
_entry.id   AF-A0A818Q7V3-F1
#
_cell.length_a   1.000
_cell.length_b   1.000
_cell.length_c   1.000
_cell.angle_alpha   90.00
_cell.angle_beta   90.00
_cell.angle_gamma   90.00
#
_symmetry.space_group_name_H-M   'P 1'
#
loop_
_entity.id
_entity.type
_entity.pdbx_description
1 polymer ?
#
loop_
_entity_poly.entity_id
_entity_poly.type
_entity_poly.pdbx_seq_one_letter_code
_entity_poly.pdbx_strand_id
1 'polypeptide(L)'
;MHENDYDQVLSLLTNSFFHDEPIAQCLQVTEVLKFSKNVIHNCLHDKCSCVAYDTETNQIVAICLNEIIYKNNKEEINESNEKIRFILELFMNMQKDLNIFDQLNV
;
A
#
# COMPACT_ATOMS: atom_id res chain seq x y z
N MET A 1 -8.18 -5.67 9.68
CA MET A 1 -6.93 -6.45 9.62
C MET A 1 -6.36 -6.50 11.02
N HIS A 2 -6.01 -7.69 11.50
CA HIS A 2 -5.42 -7.92 12.81
C HIS A 2 -3.90 -8.07 12.69
N GLU A 3 -3.17 -7.85 13.78
CA GLU A 3 -1.71 -8.04 13.81
C GLU A 3 -1.30 -9.48 13.40
N ASN A 4 -2.12 -10.47 13.77
CA ASN A 4 -1.90 -11.87 13.40
C ASN A 4 -1.99 -12.14 11.89
N ASP A 5 -2.56 -11.21 11.12
CA ASP A 5 -2.65 -11.34 9.66
C ASP A 5 -1.34 -10.95 8.96
N TYR A 6 -0.40 -10.30 9.67
CA TYR A 6 0.77 -9.65 9.09
C TYR A 6 1.55 -10.52 8.10
N ASP A 7 1.90 -11.74 8.50
CA ASP A 7 2.74 -12.62 7.67
C ASP A 7 2.00 -13.10 6.41
N GLN A 8 0.70 -13.37 6.50
CA GLN A 8 -0.11 -13.77 5.35
C GLN A 8 -0.28 -12.60 4.37
N VAL A 9 -0.52 -11.39 4.88
CA VAL A 9 -0.62 -10.17 4.07
C VAL A 9 0.70 -9.85 3.40
N LEU A 10 1.82 -9.97 4.13
CA LEU A 10 3.16 -9.76 3.58
C LEU A 10 3.45 -10.74 2.45
N SER A 11 3.13 -12.02 2.65
CA SER A 11 3.28 -13.05 1.62
C SER A 11 2.46 -12.73 0.36
N LEU A 12 1.19 -12.32 0.50
CA LEU A 12 0.35 -11.93 -0.63
C LEU A 12 0.90 -10.74 -1.40
N LEU A 13 1.39 -9.72 -0.68
CA LEU A 13 1.98 -8.54 -1.31
C LEU A 13 3.25 -8.91 -2.09
N THR A 14 4.20 -9.62 -1.46
CA THR A 14 5.51 -9.89 -2.05
C THR A 14 5.48 -10.95 -3.14
N ASN A 15 4.54 -11.90 -3.07
CA ASN A 15 4.51 -13.06 -3.96
C ASN A 15 3.44 -12.97 -5.06
N SER A 16 2.50 -12.03 -4.95
CA SER A 16 1.39 -11.92 -5.92
C SER A 16 1.15 -10.48 -6.36
N PHE A 17 0.85 -9.56 -5.44
CA PHE A 17 0.42 -8.21 -5.81
C PHE A 17 1.41 -7.48 -6.74
N PHE A 18 2.68 -7.34 -6.34
CA PHE A 18 3.66 -6.57 -7.13
C PHE A 18 4.07 -7.25 -8.44
N HIS A 19 3.83 -8.55 -8.57
CA HIS A 19 4.07 -9.27 -9.83
C HIS A 19 3.02 -8.91 -10.89
N ASP A 20 1.77 -8.73 -10.46
CA ASP A 20 0.62 -8.51 -11.33
C ASP A 20 0.16 -7.05 -11.39
N GLU A 21 0.65 -6.17 -10.51
CA GLU A 21 0.34 -4.74 -10.54
C GLU A 21 0.96 -4.09 -11.81
N PRO A 22 0.16 -3.41 -12.67
CA PRO A 22 0.60 -2.97 -13.99
C PRO A 22 1.87 -2.09 -14.00
N ILE A 23 1.99 -1.12 -13.09
CA ILE A 23 3.13 -0.20 -13.07
C ILE A 23 4.38 -0.92 -12.57
N ALA A 24 4.25 -1.70 -11.49
CA ALA A 24 5.31 -2.53 -10.93
C ALA A 24 5.82 -3.55 -11.95
N GLN A 25 4.91 -4.19 -12.69
CA GLN A 25 5.24 -5.14 -13.75
C GLN A 25 5.95 -4.45 -14.92
N CYS A 26 5.46 -3.30 -15.37
CA CYS A 26 6.06 -2.54 -16.46
C CYS A 26 7.48 -2.08 -16.12
N LEU A 27 7.69 -1.61 -14.90
CA LEU A 27 8.99 -1.18 -14.41
C LEU A 27 9.87 -2.34 -13.95
N GLN A 28 9.35 -3.57 -13.88
CA GLN A 28 10.03 -4.76 -13.34
C GLN A 28 10.56 -4.48 -11.92
N VAL A 29 9.68 -4.02 -11.04
CA VAL A 29 10.03 -3.71 -9.65
C VAL A 29 10.45 -5.00 -8.94
N THR A 30 11.63 -4.97 -8.34
CA THR A 30 12.17 -6.03 -7.48
C THR A 30 12.39 -5.48 -6.07
N GLU A 31 12.71 -6.36 -5.11
CA GLU A 31 13.08 -5.96 -3.73
C GLU A 31 11.99 -5.21 -2.96
N VAL A 32 10.73 -5.63 -3.12
CA VAL A 32 9.55 -5.00 -2.53
C VAL A 32 9.37 -5.26 -1.03
N LEU A 33 10.18 -6.12 -0.42
CA LEU A 33 9.98 -6.59 0.96
C LEU A 33 9.96 -5.44 1.97
N LYS A 34 10.97 -4.56 1.92
CA LYS A 34 11.08 -3.43 2.86
C LYS A 34 9.88 -2.48 2.72
N PHE A 35 9.54 -2.12 1.49
CA PHE A 35 8.39 -1.28 1.19
C PHE A 35 7.08 -1.91 1.68
N SER A 36 6.86 -3.19 1.38
CA SER A 36 5.67 -3.94 1.80
C SER A 36 5.50 -3.94 3.33
N LYS A 37 6.59 -4.15 4.07
CA LYS A 37 6.56 -4.12 5.55
C LYS A 37 6.14 -2.74 6.07
N ASN A 38 6.63 -1.67 5.45
CA ASN A 38 6.27 -0.30 5.84
C ASN A 38 4.78 -0.02 5.56
N VAL A 39 4.29 -0.40 4.37
CA VAL A 39 2.87 -0.25 4.00
C VAL A 39 1.97 -0.98 5.00
N ILE A 40 2.27 -2.25 5.31
CA ILE A 40 1.45 -3.02 6.26
C ILE A 40 1.50 -2.38 7.66
N HIS A 41 2.66 -1.89 8.09
CA HIS A 41 2.80 -1.23 9.39
C HIS A 41 1.88 0.00 9.51
N ASN A 42 1.89 0.86 8.49
CA ASN A 42 1.02 2.04 8.45
C ASN A 42 -0.47 1.64 8.43
N CYS A 43 -0.84 0.68 7.59
CA CYS A 43 -2.21 0.20 7.48
C CYS A 43 -2.74 -0.50 8.74
N LEU A 44 -1.88 -1.14 9.53
CA LEU A 44 -2.25 -1.72 10.83
C LEU A 44 -2.55 -0.64 11.88
N HIS A 45 -1.77 0.45 11.88
CA HIS A 45 -1.95 1.55 12.82
C HIS A 45 -3.34 2.17 12.72
N ASP A 46 -3.82 2.37 11.49
CA ASP A 46 -5.09 3.06 11.23
C ASP A 46 -6.32 2.17 11.37
N LYS A 47 -6.13 0.85 11.46
CA LYS A 47 -7.18 -0.15 11.75
C LYS A 47 -8.41 -0.09 10.82
N CYS A 48 -8.25 0.45 9.61
CA CYS A 48 -9.30 0.59 8.60
C CYS A 48 -9.13 -0.34 7.39
N SER A 49 -8.14 -1.24 7.42
CA SER A 49 -7.91 -2.24 6.39
C SER A 49 -8.80 -3.47 6.54
N CYS A 50 -9.29 -4.01 5.43
CA CYS A 50 -10.16 -5.18 5.37
C CYS A 50 -9.43 -6.39 4.79
N VAL A 51 -9.77 -7.58 5.27
CA VAL A 51 -9.24 -8.86 4.78
C VAL A 51 -10.39 -9.84 4.58
N ALA A 52 -10.29 -10.68 3.56
CA ALA A 52 -11.23 -11.76 3.31
C ALA A 52 -10.53 -13.10 3.58
N TYR A 53 -11.19 -13.95 4.36
CA TYR A 53 -10.70 -15.28 4.69
C TYR A 53 -11.48 -16.35 3.93
N ASP A 54 -10.76 -17.35 3.46
CA ASP A 54 -11.35 -18.62 3.06
C ASP A 54 -11.88 -19.35 4.29
N THR A 55 -13.14 -19.79 4.24
CA THR A 55 -13.82 -20.37 5.41
C THR A 55 -13.35 -21.78 5.77
N GLU A 56 -12.74 -22.51 4.82
CA GLU A 56 -12.33 -23.89 5.04
C GLU A 56 -10.88 -23.97 5.56
N THR A 57 -10.02 -23.12 5.03
CA THR A 57 -8.57 -23.11 5.31
C THR A 57 -8.15 -22.01 6.28
N ASN A 58 -9.02 -21.03 6.53
CA ASN A 58 -8.74 -19.82 7.31
C ASN A 58 -7.56 -19.01 6.76
N GLN A 59 -7.26 -19.16 5.46
CA GLN A 59 -6.23 -18.40 4.76
C GLN A 59 -6.80 -17.10 4.22
N ILE A 60 -5.98 -16.05 4.18
CA ILE A 60 -6.36 -14.78 3.55
C ILE A 60 -6.36 -14.95 2.03
N VAL A 61 -7.50 -14.66 1.39
CA VAL A 61 -7.67 -14.73 -0.07
C VAL A 61 -7.70 -13.36 -0.74
N ALA A 62 -8.03 -12.30 0.01
CA ALA A 62 -8.01 -10.94 -0.50
C ALA A 62 -7.73 -9.94 0.63
N ILE A 63 -7.13 -8.82 0.26
CA ILE A 63 -6.78 -7.72 1.16
C ILE A 63 -7.20 -6.39 0.53
N CYS A 64 -7.66 -5.47 1.36
CA CYS A 64 -7.87 -4.07 1.01
C CYS A 64 -7.16 -3.25 2.08
N LEU A 65 -5.97 -2.77 1.73
CA LEU A 65 -5.11 -1.98 2.61
C LEU A 65 -5.49 -0.50 2.50
N ASN A 66 -5.84 0.10 3.63
CA ASN A 66 -6.30 1.47 3.74
C ASN A 66 -5.45 2.23 4.75
N GLU A 67 -5.34 3.54 4.53
CA GLU A 67 -4.66 4.51 5.40
C GLU A 67 -5.56 5.76 5.54
N ILE A 68 -5.48 6.44 6.68
CA ILE A 68 -6.19 7.68 6.95
C ILE A 68 -5.26 8.86 6.66
N ILE A 69 -5.57 9.59 5.59
CA ILE A 69 -4.82 10.79 5.20
C ILE A 69 -5.43 12.03 5.86
N TYR A 70 -4.57 12.88 6.42
CA TYR A 70 -4.94 14.17 7.01
C TYR A 70 -4.48 15.31 6.11
N LYS A 71 -5.31 16.35 5.95
CA LYS A 71 -5.07 17.49 5.04
C LYS A 71 -3.70 18.16 5.17
N ASN A 72 -3.16 18.24 6.39
CA ASN A 72 -1.90 18.91 6.68
C ASN A 72 -0.70 17.96 6.73
N ASN A 73 -0.87 16.69 6.37
CA ASN A 73 0.24 15.74 6.38
C ASN A 73 1.17 16.04 5.19
N LYS A 74 2.45 16.30 5.48
CA LYS A 74 3.48 16.41 4.45
C LYS A 74 4.08 15.03 4.25
N GLU A 75 3.70 14.37 3.16
CA GLU A 75 4.33 13.12 2.78
C GLU A 75 5.75 13.40 2.26
N GLU A 76 6.75 12.84 2.95
CA GLU A 76 8.12 12.81 2.47
C GLU A 76 8.42 11.41 1.94
N ILE A 77 8.85 11.31 0.67
CA ILE A 77 9.27 10.04 0.11
C ILE A 77 10.66 9.69 0.66
N ASN A 78 10.70 8.76 1.60
CA ASN A 78 11.93 8.14 2.09
C ASN A 78 12.04 6.69 1.61
N GLU A 79 12.08 6.51 0.28
CA GLU A 79 12.25 5.21 -0.36
C GLU A 79 13.58 5.12 -1.11
N SER A 80 14.32 4.06 -0.79
CA SER A 80 15.64 3.73 -1.34
C SER A 80 15.57 3.03 -2.70
N ASN A 81 14.50 2.27 -2.96
CA ASN A 81 14.30 1.59 -4.23
C ASN A 81 13.90 2.61 -5.30
N GLU A 82 14.75 2.85 -6.29
CA GLU A 82 14.55 3.91 -7.28
C GLU A 82 13.26 3.74 -8.10
N LYS A 83 12.85 2.51 -8.38
CA LYS A 83 11.63 2.23 -9.15
C LYS A 83 10.39 2.49 -8.31
N ILE A 84 10.39 2.07 -7.05
CA ILE A 84 9.28 2.37 -6.13
C ILE A 84 9.23 3.88 -5.87
N ARG A 85 10.37 4.53 -5.63
CA ARG A 85 10.45 5.99 -5.49
C ARG A 85 9.87 6.71 -6.70
N PHE A 86 10.21 6.28 -7.92
CA PHE A 86 9.63 6.84 -9.14
C PHE A 86 8.10 6.71 -9.18
N ILE A 87 7.55 5.56 -8.80
CA ILE A 87 6.10 5.35 -8.71
C ILE A 87 5.46 6.31 -7.69
N LEU A 88 6.06 6.45 -6.50
CA LEU A 88 5.58 7.37 -5.47
C LEU A 88 5.63 8.83 -5.93
N GLU A 89 6.72 9.24 -6.57
CA GLU A 89 6.87 10.59 -7.13
C GLU A 89 5.84 10.87 -8.23
N LEU A 90 5.52 9.87 -9.07
CA LEU A 90 4.46 9.96 -10.07
C LEU A 90 3.11 10.25 -9.40
N PHE A 91 2.74 9.48 -8.36
CA PHE A 91 1.48 9.68 -7.64
C PHE A 91 1.42 11.02 -6.90
N MET A 92 2.51 11.43 -6.24
CA MET A 92 2.58 12.75 -5.59
C MET A 92 2.41 13.90 -6.59
N ASN A 93 2.98 13.77 -7.79
CA ASN A 93 2.81 14.78 -8.83
C ASN A 93 1.36 14.83 -9.34
N MET A 94 0.70 13.69 -9.51
CA MET A 94 -0.74 13.66 -9.87
C MET A 94 -1.62 14.29 -8.79
N GLN A 95 -1.28 14.12 -7.50
CA GLN A 95 -2.03 14.70 -6.39
C GLN A 95 -1.96 16.23 -6.34
N LYS A 96 -0.89 16.86 -6.85
CA LYS A 96 -0.78 18.33 -6.93
C LYS A 96 -1.92 18.95 -7.76
N ASP A 97 -2.39 18.23 -8.76
CA ASP A 97 -3.47 18.68 -9.64
C ASP A 97 -4.86 18.26 -9.10
N LEU A 98 -4.91 17.39 -8.09
CA LEU A 98 -6.12 16.76 -7.55
C LEU A 98 -6.12 16.78 -6.01
N ASN A 99 -6.37 17.95 -5.41
CA ASN A 99 -6.58 18.04 -3.97
C ASN A 99 -8.04 17.72 -3.61
N ILE A 100 -8.28 16.48 -3.18
CA ILE A 100 -9.62 15.99 -2.78
C ILE A 100 -10.18 16.76 -1.57
N PHE A 101 -9.33 17.18 -0.62
CA PHE A 101 -9.80 17.96 0.53
C PHE A 101 -10.38 19.32 0.11
N ASP A 102 -9.76 19.97 -0.87
CA ASP A 102 -10.25 21.25 -1.39
C ASP A 102 -11.52 21.07 -2.22
N GLN A 103 -11.66 19.95 -2.96
CA GLN A 103 -12.88 19.65 -3.72
C GLN A 103 -14.07 19.31 -2.82
N LEU A 104 -13.84 18.64 -1.70
CA LEU A 104 -14.89 18.20 -0.78
C LEU A 104 -15.19 19.20 0.35
N ASN A 105 -14.51 20.36 0.36
CA ASN A 105 -14.62 21.40 1.40
C ASN A 105 -14.40 20.86 2.84
N VAL A 106 -13.44 19.95 3.00
CA VAL A 106 -13.02 19.35 4.29
C VAL A 106 -11.56 19.63 4.61
#